data_AF-A0A1Q7ABN7-F1
#
_entry.id   AF-A0A1Q7ABN7-F1
#
_cell.length_a   1.000
_cell.length_b   1.000
_cell.length_c   1.000
_cell.angle_alpha   90.00
_cell.angle_beta   90.00
_cell.angle_gamma   90.00
#
_symmetry.space_group_name_H-M   'P 1'
#
loop_
_entity.id
_entity.type
_entity.pdbx_description
1 polymer ?
#
loop_
_entity_poly.entity_id
_entity_poly.type
_entity_poly.pdbx_seq_one_letter_code
_entity_poly.pdbx_strand_id
1 'polypeptide(L)'
;MSHRAGLDQASVVEAAVKLIDEEGIEQLSLGRLAERLGVRTPSLYNHVAGLPGLKHDLTLYCLHDLLDLILRSTVGKSRAEAIFALANAYRAYAREAPGRYALTVQAPDPGDQEVQALAQQLVDVVRAVLAPYRLSEEVAIHAIRGLRSIVHGFISLEVAGGFAMPVDLDASFHWLINLFISGLSQPTVTGEKERIATENETTSLA
;
A
#
# COMPACT_ATOMS: atom_id res chain seq x y z
N MET A 1 4.86 -37.56 20.30
CA MET A 1 5.77 -37.37 19.15
C MET A 1 5.27 -36.18 18.36
N SER A 2 5.75 -34.96 18.64
CA SER A 2 5.35 -33.79 17.85
C SER A 2 6.08 -33.84 16.51
N HIS A 3 5.34 -33.87 15.41
CA HIS A 3 5.91 -33.71 14.08
C HIS A 3 6.65 -32.37 14.05
N ARG A 4 7.98 -32.37 14.01
CA ARG A 4 8.73 -31.17 13.63
C ARG A 4 8.37 -30.92 12.17
N ALA A 5 7.47 -29.98 11.91
CA ALA A 5 7.38 -29.39 10.58
C ALA A 5 8.80 -28.96 10.21
N GLY A 6 9.29 -29.43 9.07
CA GLY A 6 10.63 -29.08 8.61
C GLY A 6 10.75 -27.57 8.46
N LEU A 7 11.91 -27.03 8.81
CA LEU A 7 12.23 -25.64 8.49
C LEU A 7 12.24 -25.50 6.96
N ASP A 8 11.50 -24.52 6.44
CA ASP A 8 11.45 -24.15 5.03
C ASP A 8 11.41 -22.61 4.90
N GLN A 9 11.53 -22.09 3.67
CA GLN A 9 11.54 -20.63 3.46
C GLN A 9 10.23 -19.98 3.95
N ALA A 10 9.09 -20.61 3.71
CA ALA A 10 7.79 -20.07 4.09
C ALA A 10 7.66 -19.91 5.63
N SER A 11 8.05 -20.93 6.40
CA SER A 11 8.03 -20.88 7.86
C SER A 11 9.04 -19.89 8.45
N VAL A 12 10.19 -19.69 7.80
CA VAL A 12 11.16 -18.65 8.17
C VAL A 12 10.57 -17.26 7.96
N VAL A 13 9.94 -17.01 6.81
CA VAL A 13 9.27 -15.72 6.51
C VAL A 13 8.10 -15.49 7.47
N GLU A 14 7.25 -16.48 7.72
CA GLU A 14 6.13 -16.36 8.65
C GLU A 14 6.58 -16.02 10.07
N ALA A 15 7.66 -16.65 10.55
CA ALA A 15 8.23 -16.33 11.86
C ALA A 15 8.84 -14.92 11.89
N ALA A 16 9.43 -14.46 10.79
CA ALA A 16 9.94 -13.10 10.67
C ALA A 16 8.82 -12.06 10.63
N VAL A 17 7.70 -12.34 9.95
CA VAL A 17 6.49 -11.51 9.97
C VAL A 17 5.99 -11.31 11.39
N LYS A 18 5.84 -12.41 12.16
CA LYS A 18 5.42 -12.34 13.57
C LYS A 18 6.42 -11.53 14.42
N LEU A 19 7.72 -11.68 14.16
CA LEU A 19 8.75 -10.92 14.86
C LEU A 19 8.64 -9.41 14.60
N ILE A 20 8.41 -8.99 13.36
CA ILE A 20 8.33 -7.55 13.03
C ILE A 20 7.01 -6.91 13.51
N ASP A 21 5.94 -7.70 13.67
CA ASP A 21 4.69 -7.20 14.26
C ASP A 21 4.83 -6.96 15.77
N GLU A 22 5.56 -7.84 16.45
CA GLU A 22 5.71 -7.79 17.91
C GLU A 22 6.83 -6.85 18.36
N GLU A 23 7.97 -6.87 17.67
CA GLU A 23 9.21 -6.19 18.09
C GLU A 23 9.62 -5.04 17.16
N GLY A 24 8.95 -4.91 16.00
CA GLY A 24 9.29 -3.92 14.98
C GLY A 24 10.41 -4.36 14.04
N ILE A 25 10.43 -3.78 12.84
CA ILE A 25 11.38 -4.13 11.77
C ILE A 25 12.85 -3.90 12.15
N GLU A 26 13.12 -2.93 13.03
CA GLU A 26 14.48 -2.60 13.49
C GLU A 26 15.12 -3.71 14.34
N GLN A 27 14.31 -4.57 14.96
CA GLN A 27 14.80 -5.70 15.76
C GLN A 27 15.04 -6.97 14.93
N LEU A 28 14.69 -6.94 13.63
CA LEU A 28 14.84 -8.08 12.75
C LEU A 28 16.33 -8.41 12.53
N SER A 29 16.74 -9.57 13.04
CA SER A 29 18.05 -10.16 12.77
C SER A 29 17.95 -11.68 12.62
N LEU A 30 18.89 -12.28 11.89
CA LEU A 30 18.94 -13.74 11.74
C LEU A 30 19.16 -14.44 13.09
N GLY A 31 19.86 -13.80 14.04
CA GLY A 31 20.05 -14.34 15.38
C GLY A 31 18.74 -14.42 16.16
N ARG A 32 17.98 -13.32 16.20
CA ARG A 32 16.65 -13.29 16.85
C ARG A 32 15.67 -14.24 16.20
N LEU A 33 15.68 -14.32 14.87
CA LEU A 33 14.82 -15.25 14.15
C LEU A 33 15.17 -16.72 14.45
N ALA A 34 16.47 -17.06 14.53
CA ALA A 34 16.92 -18.40 14.87
C ALA A 34 16.52 -18.80 16.29
N GLU A 35 16.67 -17.87 17.25
CA GLU A 35 16.21 -18.04 18.63
C GLU A 35 14.70 -18.32 18.69
N ARG A 36 13.89 -17.51 17.99
CA ARG A 36 12.44 -17.68 17.91
C ARG A 36 12.03 -19.03 17.32
N LEU A 37 12.75 -19.49 16.31
CA LEU A 37 12.51 -20.77 15.63
C LEU A 37 13.10 -21.98 16.38
N GLY A 38 13.87 -21.76 17.46
CA GLY A 38 14.55 -22.84 18.20
C GLY A 38 15.62 -23.56 17.36
N VAL A 39 16.24 -22.86 16.41
CA VAL A 39 17.29 -23.39 15.52
C VAL A 39 18.58 -22.61 15.67
N ARG A 40 19.67 -23.11 15.08
CA ARG A 40 20.94 -22.37 15.03
C ARG A 40 20.94 -21.43 13.82
N THR A 41 21.50 -20.23 13.96
CA THR A 41 21.59 -19.24 12.86
C THR A 41 22.12 -19.80 11.53
N PRO A 42 23.16 -20.66 11.51
CA PRO A 42 23.63 -21.28 10.27
C PRO A 42 22.55 -22.07 9.51
N SER A 43 21.54 -22.63 10.21
CA SER A 43 20.45 -23.36 9.57
C SER A 43 19.54 -22.47 8.73
N LEU A 44 19.43 -21.17 9.05
CA LEU A 44 18.59 -20.23 8.29
C LEU A 44 19.16 -19.94 6.88
N TYR A 45 20.48 -20.00 6.71
CA TYR A 45 21.11 -19.73 5.41
C TYR A 45 20.76 -20.77 4.33
N ASN A 46 20.23 -21.93 4.72
CA ASN A 46 19.70 -22.92 3.78
C ASN A 46 18.35 -22.50 3.18
N HIS A 47 17.69 -21.49 3.76
CA HIS A 47 16.33 -21.07 3.41
C HIS A 47 16.25 -19.61 2.96
N VAL A 48 17.16 -18.75 3.41
CA VAL A 48 17.19 -17.32 3.05
C VAL A 48 18.61 -16.85 2.72
N ALA A 49 18.72 -15.92 1.77
CA ALA A 49 19.99 -15.31 1.36
C ALA A 49 20.46 -14.22 2.35
N GLY A 50 20.63 -14.62 3.61
CA GLY A 50 20.99 -13.72 4.70
C GLY A 50 19.88 -12.72 5.05
N LEU A 51 20.23 -11.67 5.79
CA LEU A 51 19.27 -10.63 6.20
C LEU A 51 18.70 -9.84 5.01
N PRO A 52 19.50 -9.47 3.96
CA PRO A 52 18.93 -8.82 2.78
C PRO A 52 17.92 -9.69 2.05
N GLY A 53 18.21 -10.98 1.83
CA GLY A 53 17.26 -11.92 1.23
C GLY A 53 15.98 -12.07 2.06
N LEU A 54 16.11 -12.17 3.38
CA LEU A 54 14.93 -12.21 4.27
C LEU A 54 14.08 -10.93 4.17
N LYS A 55 14.71 -9.74 4.08
CA LYS A 55 13.97 -8.48 3.90
C LYS A 55 13.26 -8.40 2.55
N HIS A 56 13.88 -8.96 1.51
CA HIS A 56 13.27 -9.11 0.19
C HIS A 56 12.03 -10.00 0.26
N ASP A 57 12.16 -11.21 0.80
CA ASP A 57 11.05 -12.15 0.99
C ASP A 57 9.90 -11.55 1.84
N LEU A 58 10.24 -10.83 2.91
CA LEU A 58 9.26 -10.11 3.74
C LEU A 58 8.55 -9.00 2.97
N THR A 59 9.25 -8.30 2.09
CA THR A 59 8.65 -7.24 1.28
C THR A 59 7.63 -7.82 0.31
N LEU A 60 7.97 -8.93 -0.35
CA LEU A 60 7.03 -9.67 -1.21
C LEU A 60 5.81 -10.16 -0.41
N TYR A 61 6.03 -10.77 0.76
CA TYR A 61 4.95 -11.21 1.64
C TYR A 61 4.01 -10.05 2.00
N CYS A 62 4.55 -8.92 2.45
CA CYS A 62 3.76 -7.78 2.91
C CYS A 62 2.99 -7.10 1.76
N LEU A 63 3.58 -7.02 0.57
CA LEU A 63 2.90 -6.50 -0.62
C LEU A 63 1.78 -7.43 -1.07
N HIS A 64 1.98 -8.75 -1.03
CA HIS A 64 0.94 -9.74 -1.33
C HIS A 64 -0.21 -9.66 -0.33
N ASP A 65 0.09 -9.62 0.97
CA ASP A 65 -0.91 -9.54 2.03
C ASP A 65 -1.77 -8.26 1.90
N LEU A 66 -1.13 -7.12 1.64
CA LEU A 66 -1.82 -5.86 1.38
C LEU A 66 -2.67 -5.91 0.10
N LEU A 67 -2.14 -6.45 -1.00
CA LEU A 67 -2.86 -6.59 -2.26
C LEU A 67 -4.12 -7.45 -2.08
N ASP A 68 -3.97 -8.61 -1.45
CA ASP A 68 -5.06 -9.53 -1.17
C ASP A 68 -6.14 -8.90 -0.29
N LEU A 69 -5.73 -8.16 0.76
CA LEU A 69 -6.65 -7.43 1.61
C LEU A 69 -7.44 -6.37 0.82
N ILE A 70 -6.77 -5.58 0.00
CA ILE A 70 -7.42 -4.55 -0.82
C ILE A 70 -8.38 -5.18 -1.84
N LEU A 71 -7.94 -6.24 -2.53
CA LEU A 71 -8.79 -6.98 -3.48
C LEU A 71 -10.06 -7.46 -2.79
N ARG A 72 -9.94 -8.21 -1.69
CA ARG A 72 -11.10 -8.68 -0.92
C ARG A 72 -12.00 -7.54 -0.45
N SER A 73 -11.42 -6.42 -0.02
CA SER A 73 -12.17 -5.28 0.47
C SER A 73 -13.00 -4.59 -0.62
N THR A 74 -12.57 -4.65 -1.88
CA THR A 74 -13.18 -3.92 -3.01
C THR A 74 -14.13 -4.77 -3.86
N VAL A 75 -14.17 -6.09 -3.67
CA VAL A 75 -15.11 -7.00 -4.37
C VAL A 75 -16.56 -6.50 -4.25
N GLY A 76 -17.23 -6.40 -5.38
CA GLY A 76 -18.65 -6.01 -5.47
C GLY A 76 -18.94 -4.52 -5.23
N LYS A 77 -17.91 -3.70 -4.98
CA LYS A 77 -18.05 -2.26 -4.73
C LYS A 77 -17.68 -1.46 -5.97
N SER A 78 -18.24 -0.25 -6.09
CA SER A 78 -17.93 0.64 -7.21
C SER A 78 -17.88 2.11 -6.77
N ARG A 79 -17.23 2.95 -7.59
CA ARG A 79 -17.13 4.41 -7.36
C ARG A 79 -16.69 4.73 -5.93
N ALA A 80 -17.45 5.56 -5.22
CA ALA A 80 -17.13 6.02 -3.88
C ALA A 80 -16.97 4.86 -2.88
N GLU A 81 -17.84 3.84 -2.95
CA GLU A 81 -17.79 2.69 -2.05
C GLU A 81 -16.49 1.89 -2.21
N ALA A 82 -15.99 1.75 -3.45
CA ALA A 82 -14.73 1.06 -3.72
C ALA A 82 -13.53 1.86 -3.21
N ILE A 83 -13.54 3.19 -3.39
CA ILE A 83 -12.47 4.07 -2.88
C ILE A 83 -12.44 4.04 -1.35
N PHE A 84 -13.60 4.10 -0.68
CA PHE A 84 -13.69 3.98 0.76
C PHE A 84 -13.20 2.63 1.26
N ALA A 85 -13.61 1.53 0.61
CA ALA A 85 -13.18 0.21 1.01
C ALA A 85 -11.67 0.04 0.88
N LEU A 86 -11.07 0.49 -0.22
CA LEU A 86 -9.63 0.48 -0.41
C LEU A 86 -8.91 1.31 0.66
N ALA A 87 -9.33 2.55 0.87
CA ALA A 87 -8.70 3.47 1.82
C ALA A 87 -8.79 2.93 3.27
N ASN A 88 -9.95 2.39 3.66
CA ASN A 88 -10.15 1.81 4.99
C ASN A 88 -9.33 0.53 5.18
N ALA A 89 -9.29 -0.36 4.18
CA ALA A 89 -8.48 -1.59 4.24
C ALA A 89 -6.99 -1.26 4.38
N TYR A 90 -6.54 -0.27 3.62
CA TYR A 90 -5.17 0.22 3.67
C TYR A 90 -4.82 0.81 5.06
N ARG A 91 -5.70 1.67 5.62
CA ARG A 91 -5.51 2.25 6.96
C ARG A 91 -5.58 1.19 8.07
N ALA A 92 -6.49 0.22 7.98
CA ALA A 92 -6.58 -0.89 8.92
C ALA A 92 -5.28 -1.71 8.94
N TYR A 93 -4.77 -2.08 7.77
CA TYR A 93 -3.49 -2.80 7.64
C TYR A 93 -2.34 -2.07 8.34
N ALA A 94 -2.22 -0.76 8.12
CA ALA A 94 -1.17 0.03 8.74
C ALA A 94 -1.28 0.15 10.26
N ARG A 95 -2.51 0.14 10.80
CA ARG A 95 -2.77 0.15 12.25
C ARG A 95 -2.51 -1.21 12.90
N GLU A 96 -2.90 -2.29 12.22
CA GLU A 96 -2.78 -3.66 12.73
C GLU A 96 -1.35 -4.18 12.65
N ALA A 97 -0.61 -3.80 11.60
CA ALA A 97 0.73 -4.32 11.32
C ALA A 97 1.69 -3.20 10.84
N PRO A 98 2.11 -2.28 11.72
CA PRO A 98 2.95 -1.13 11.35
C PRO A 98 4.31 -1.56 10.78
N GLY A 99 4.90 -2.66 11.26
CA GLY A 99 6.15 -3.21 10.75
C GLY A 99 6.03 -3.73 9.31
N ARG A 100 4.96 -4.49 9.01
CA ARG A 100 4.65 -4.93 7.64
C ARG A 100 4.37 -3.75 6.73
N TYR A 101 3.57 -2.80 7.21
CA TYR A 101 3.21 -1.61 6.46
C TYR A 101 4.44 -0.81 6.01
N ALA A 102 5.42 -0.63 6.90
CA ALA A 102 6.66 0.07 6.60
C ALA A 102 7.44 -0.55 5.43
N LEU A 103 7.31 -1.85 5.18
CA LEU A 103 7.93 -2.52 4.02
C LEU A 103 7.17 -2.25 2.72
N THR A 104 5.86 -2.03 2.77
CA THR A 104 5.03 -1.81 1.57
C THR A 104 5.17 -0.42 0.95
N VAL A 105 5.68 0.56 1.71
CA VAL A 105 5.75 1.97 1.26
C VAL A 105 7.09 2.33 0.63
N GLN A 106 8.13 1.50 0.80
CA GLN A 106 9.45 1.74 0.25
C GLN A 106 9.44 1.62 -1.28
N ALA A 107 10.29 2.41 -1.94
CA ALA A 107 10.47 2.26 -3.38
C ALA A 107 11.16 0.91 -3.65
N PRO A 108 10.62 0.07 -4.55
CA PRO A 108 11.32 -1.13 -4.99
C PRO A 108 12.70 -0.81 -5.56
N ASP A 109 13.66 -1.72 -5.41
CA ASP A 109 14.92 -1.63 -6.12
C ASP A 109 14.66 -1.66 -7.65
N PRO A 110 15.23 -0.74 -8.45
CA PRO A 110 15.12 -0.77 -9.90
C PRO A 110 15.50 -2.10 -10.56
N GLY A 111 16.39 -2.88 -9.95
CA GLY A 111 16.80 -4.21 -10.43
C GLY A 111 15.90 -5.36 -9.98
N ASP A 112 14.98 -5.12 -9.06
CA ASP A 112 14.11 -6.14 -8.47
C ASP A 112 12.76 -6.21 -9.22
N GLN A 113 12.76 -7.03 -10.27
CA GLN A 113 11.61 -7.19 -11.15
C GLN A 113 10.40 -7.80 -10.43
N GLU A 114 10.63 -8.63 -9.41
CA GLU A 114 9.56 -9.34 -8.70
C GLU A 114 8.78 -8.38 -7.80
N VAL A 115 9.49 -7.59 -6.98
CA VAL A 115 8.85 -6.57 -6.14
C VAL A 115 8.18 -5.50 -7.02
N GLN A 116 8.80 -5.12 -8.14
CA GLN A 116 8.17 -4.18 -9.08
C GLN A 116 6.88 -4.72 -9.69
N ALA A 117 6.85 -5.98 -10.12
CA ALA A 117 5.64 -6.59 -10.67
C ALA A 117 4.49 -6.57 -9.66
N LEU A 118 4.78 -6.87 -8.39
CA LEU A 118 3.77 -6.87 -7.34
C LEU A 118 3.31 -5.46 -6.94
N ALA A 119 4.24 -4.51 -6.85
CA ALA A 119 3.91 -3.09 -6.66
C ALA A 119 3.04 -2.55 -7.81
N GLN A 120 3.29 -3.00 -9.05
CA GLN A 120 2.46 -2.65 -10.20
C GLN A 120 1.05 -3.22 -10.08
N GLN A 121 0.88 -4.45 -9.59
CA GLN A 121 -0.46 -5.03 -9.35
C GLN A 121 -1.29 -4.20 -8.36
N LEU A 122 -0.67 -3.67 -7.29
CA LEU A 122 -1.35 -2.74 -6.38
C LEU A 122 -1.81 -1.47 -7.10
N VAL A 123 -0.96 -0.90 -7.95
CA VAL A 123 -1.32 0.27 -8.78
C VAL A 123 -2.47 -0.06 -9.72
N ASP A 124 -2.48 -1.25 -10.31
CA ASP A 124 -3.53 -1.69 -11.24
C ASP A 124 -4.87 -1.88 -10.53
N VAL A 125 -4.88 -2.36 -9.29
CA VAL A 125 -6.11 -2.41 -8.47
C VAL A 125 -6.65 -1.02 -8.19
N VAL A 126 -5.79 -0.06 -7.82
CA VAL A 126 -6.21 1.33 -7.63
C VAL A 126 -6.75 1.93 -8.92
N ARG A 127 -6.11 1.64 -10.06
CA ARG A 127 -6.58 2.05 -11.40
C ARG A 127 -7.95 1.46 -11.71
N ALA A 128 -8.20 0.20 -11.40
CA ALA A 128 -9.49 -0.45 -11.59
C ALA A 128 -10.59 0.18 -10.73
N VAL A 129 -10.29 0.52 -9.47
CA VAL A 129 -11.21 1.25 -8.56
C VAL A 129 -11.57 2.63 -9.13
N LEU A 130 -10.63 3.31 -9.80
CA LEU A 130 -10.83 4.63 -10.40
C LEU A 130 -11.46 4.57 -11.80
N ALA A 131 -11.48 3.42 -12.48
CA ALA A 131 -11.97 3.27 -13.85
C ALA A 131 -13.41 3.82 -14.07
N PRO A 132 -14.38 3.66 -13.15
CA PRO A 132 -15.72 4.23 -13.30
C PRO A 132 -15.80 5.75 -13.42
N TYR A 133 -14.74 6.47 -13.03
CA TYR A 133 -14.65 7.93 -13.14
C TYR A 133 -14.21 8.40 -14.53
N ARG A 134 -13.81 7.48 -15.42
CA ARG A 134 -13.45 7.77 -16.84
C ARG A 134 -12.42 8.90 -16.99
N LEU A 135 -11.44 8.91 -16.11
CA LEU A 135 -10.33 9.86 -16.13
C LEU A 135 -9.43 9.60 -17.35
N SER A 136 -8.82 10.65 -17.90
CA SER A 136 -7.71 10.48 -18.85
C SER A 136 -6.53 9.78 -18.15
N GLU A 137 -5.59 9.24 -18.93
CA GLU A 137 -4.44 8.52 -18.37
C GLU A 137 -3.61 9.40 -17.41
N GLU A 138 -3.31 10.63 -17.80
CA GLU A 138 -2.58 11.59 -16.98
C GLU A 138 -3.33 11.91 -15.67
N VAL A 139 -4.64 12.18 -15.76
CA VAL A 139 -5.47 12.47 -14.58
C VAL A 139 -5.59 11.24 -13.67
N ALA A 140 -5.66 10.04 -14.23
CA ALA A 140 -5.65 8.81 -13.44
C ALA A 140 -4.34 8.64 -12.67
N ILE A 141 -3.19 8.98 -13.26
CA ILE A 141 -1.89 8.97 -12.55
C ILE A 141 -1.88 9.99 -11.41
N HIS A 142 -2.39 11.20 -11.64
CA HIS A 142 -2.54 12.20 -10.57
C HIS A 142 -3.46 11.70 -9.46
N ALA A 143 -4.59 11.06 -9.79
CA ALA A 143 -5.54 10.51 -8.83
C ALA A 143 -4.93 9.34 -8.02
N ILE A 144 -4.20 8.41 -8.64
CA ILE A 144 -3.51 7.31 -7.96
C ILE A 144 -2.48 7.86 -6.96
N ARG A 145 -1.64 8.80 -7.40
CA ARG A 145 -0.66 9.47 -6.53
C ARG A 145 -1.35 10.23 -5.41
N GLY A 146 -2.42 10.95 -5.71
CA GLY A 146 -3.21 11.71 -4.74
C GLY A 146 -3.81 10.81 -3.65
N LEU A 147 -4.52 9.75 -4.05
CA LEU A 147 -5.14 8.80 -3.11
C LEU A 147 -4.11 8.13 -2.20
N ARG A 148 -2.99 7.65 -2.79
CA ARG A 148 -1.90 7.06 -2.00
C ARG A 148 -1.33 8.07 -1.00
N SER A 149 -1.07 9.30 -1.43
CA SER A 149 -0.48 10.34 -0.59
C SER A 149 -1.39 10.76 0.56
N ILE A 150 -2.69 10.96 0.33
CA ILE A 150 -3.61 11.36 1.41
C ILE A 150 -3.80 10.24 2.43
N VAL A 151 -3.89 8.98 1.98
CA VAL A 151 -4.03 7.82 2.87
C VAL A 151 -2.75 7.61 3.67
N HIS A 152 -1.59 7.57 3.01
CA HIS A 152 -0.29 7.43 3.67
C HIS A 152 0.00 8.57 4.63
N GLY A 153 -0.26 9.83 4.23
CA GLY A 153 -0.04 11.00 5.08
C GLY A 153 -0.89 10.98 6.34
N PHE A 154 -2.17 10.61 6.22
CA PHE A 154 -3.05 10.48 7.38
C PHE A 154 -2.57 9.38 8.33
N ILE A 155 -2.24 8.20 7.81
CA ILE A 155 -1.73 7.06 8.59
C ILE A 155 -0.42 7.43 9.31
N SER A 156 0.53 8.02 8.60
CA SER A 156 1.83 8.38 9.17
C SER A 156 1.69 9.38 10.32
N LEU A 157 0.78 10.35 10.19
CA LEU A 157 0.48 11.30 11.27
C LEU A 157 -0.29 10.64 12.43
N GLU A 158 -1.23 9.75 12.13
CA GLU A 158 -2.01 9.01 13.13
C GLU A 158 -1.11 8.13 13.99
N VAL A 159 -0.26 7.31 13.36
CA VAL A 159 0.68 6.41 14.05
C VAL A 159 1.70 7.20 14.89
N ALA A 160 2.12 8.38 14.42
CA ALA A 160 3.01 9.27 15.16
C ALA A 160 2.32 10.02 16.32
N GLY A 161 1.02 9.82 16.55
CA GLY A 161 0.27 10.54 17.58
C GLY A 161 0.03 12.02 17.25
N GLY A 162 0.11 12.41 15.98
CA GLY A 162 0.03 13.80 15.51
C GLY A 162 -1.35 14.43 15.60
N PHE A 163 -2.42 13.64 15.84
CA PHE A 163 -3.79 14.14 15.93
C PHE A 163 -4.25 14.29 17.39
N ALA A 164 -3.75 15.31 18.08
CA ALA A 164 -4.06 15.57 19.50
C ALA A 164 -5.36 16.37 19.74
N MET A 165 -6.02 16.85 18.67
CA MET A 165 -7.28 17.59 18.77
C MET A 165 -8.45 16.64 19.05
N PRO A 166 -9.48 17.03 19.83
CA PRO A 166 -10.55 16.13 20.30
C PRO A 166 -11.64 15.91 19.24
N VAL A 167 -11.23 15.52 18.03
CA VAL A 167 -12.12 15.17 16.91
C VAL A 167 -11.88 13.71 16.55
N ASP A 168 -12.96 12.98 16.27
CA ASP A 168 -12.87 11.58 15.87
C ASP A 168 -12.02 11.42 14.59
N LEU A 169 -11.05 10.50 14.64
CA LEU A 169 -10.12 10.26 13.54
C LEU A 169 -10.82 9.55 12.38
N ASP A 170 -11.80 8.70 12.67
CA ASP A 170 -12.55 8.00 11.63
C ASP A 170 -13.42 8.99 10.83
N ALA A 171 -14.09 9.93 11.51
CA ALA A 171 -14.79 11.04 10.88
C ALA A 171 -13.85 11.92 10.03
N SER A 172 -12.66 12.24 10.53
CA SER A 172 -11.68 13.05 9.81
C SER A 172 -11.15 12.34 8.55
N PHE A 173 -10.86 11.04 8.66
CA PHE A 173 -10.45 10.20 7.54
C PHE A 173 -11.56 10.10 6.49
N HIS A 174 -12.80 9.84 6.94
CA HIS A 174 -13.95 9.75 6.04
C HIS A 174 -14.19 11.06 5.28
N TRP A 175 -14.08 12.20 5.98
CA TRP A 175 -14.18 13.53 5.38
C TRP A 175 -13.09 13.78 4.32
N LEU A 176 -11.84 13.43 4.62
CA LEU A 176 -10.72 13.54 3.69
C LEU A 176 -10.92 12.73 2.41
N ILE A 177 -11.39 11.48 2.53
CA ILE A 177 -11.67 10.63 1.36
C ILE A 177 -12.85 11.18 0.54
N ASN A 178 -13.90 11.70 1.19
CA ASN A 178 -15.00 12.39 0.48
C ASN A 178 -14.50 13.61 -0.31
N LEU A 179 -13.59 14.40 0.25
CA LEU A 179 -12.99 15.55 -0.44
C LEU A 179 -12.26 15.10 -1.71
N PHE A 180 -11.48 14.03 -1.62
CA PHE A 180 -10.81 13.43 -2.78
C PHE A 180 -11.80 12.96 -3.84
N ILE A 181 -12.82 12.18 -3.46
CA ILE A 181 -13.85 11.67 -4.38
C ILE A 181 -14.59 12.82 -5.08
N SER A 182 -14.89 13.89 -4.35
CA SER A 182 -15.55 15.08 -4.90
C SER A 182 -14.67 15.77 -5.96
N GLY A 183 -13.36 15.81 -5.74
CA GLY A 183 -12.38 16.33 -6.70
C GLY A 183 -12.31 15.52 -8.00
N LEU A 184 -12.55 14.20 -7.97
CA LEU A 184 -12.58 13.36 -9.17
C LEU A 184 -13.75 13.66 -10.10
N SER A 185 -14.80 14.32 -9.59
CA SER A 185 -16.03 14.61 -10.34
C SER A 185 -16.02 16.00 -10.98
N GLN A 186 -14.98 16.80 -10.72
CA GLN A 186 -14.81 18.12 -11.32
C GLN A 186 -14.10 17.99 -12.67
N PRO A 187 -14.48 18.77 -13.70
CA PRO A 187 -13.68 18.86 -14.91
C PRO A 187 -12.29 19.39 -14.55
N THR A 188 -11.26 18.58 -14.79
CA THR A 188 -9.88 18.95 -14.50
C THR A 188 -9.50 20.23 -15.25
N VAL A 189 -8.84 21.16 -14.56
CA VAL A 189 -8.38 22.48 -15.08
C VAL A 189 -7.58 22.38 -16.40
N THR A 190 -7.01 21.22 -16.72
CA THR A 190 -6.33 20.97 -17.99
C THR A 190 -7.27 21.07 -19.21
N GLY A 191 -8.54 20.68 -19.07
CA GLY A 191 -9.54 20.80 -20.14
C GLY A 191 -10.02 22.23 -20.40
N GLU A 192 -9.76 23.16 -19.46
CA GLU A 192 -10.05 24.57 -19.64
C GLU A 192 -9.05 25.22 -20.61
N LYS A 193 -7.79 24.79 -20.60
CA LYS A 193 -6.80 25.24 -21.60
C LYS A 193 -7.16 24.79 -23.02
N GLU A 194 -7.68 23.58 -23.20
CA GLU A 194 -8.12 23.08 -24.50
C GLU A 194 -9.45 23.71 -24.97
N ARG A 195 -10.39 23.99 -24.05
CA ARG A 195 -11.62 24.75 -24.36
C ARG A 195 -11.32 26.20 -24.76
N ILE A 196 -10.45 26.89 -24.02
CA ILE A 196 -10.06 28.26 -24.33
C ILE A 196 -9.28 28.32 -25.65
N ALA A 197 -8.49 27.28 -25.98
CA ALA A 197 -7.80 27.19 -27.27
C ALA A 197 -8.79 27.01 -28.44
N THR A 198 -9.82 26.18 -28.30
CA THR A 198 -10.83 25.96 -29.36
C THR A 198 -11.78 27.14 -29.54
N GLU A 199 -12.13 27.87 -28.48
CA GLU A 199 -12.95 29.08 -28.57
C GLU A 199 -12.19 30.25 -29.22
N ASN A 200 -10.87 30.36 -29.01
CA ASN A 200 -10.04 31.38 -29.65
C ASN A 200 -9.77 31.10 -31.15
N GLU A 201 -9.64 29.83 -31.56
CA GLU A 201 -9.52 29.48 -32.99
C GLU A 201 -10.82 29.72 -33.77
N THR A 202 -11.97 29.49 -33.15
CA THR A 202 -13.29 29.71 -33.80
C THR A 202 -13.61 31.19 -33.97
N THR A 203 -13.11 32.05 -33.07
CA THR A 203 -13.30 33.51 -33.14
C THR A 203 -12.34 34.19 -34.12
N SER A 204 -11.24 33.53 -34.51
CA SER A 204 -10.26 34.07 -35.47
C SER A 204 -10.61 33.78 -36.95
N LEU A 205 -11.67 33.01 -37.22
CA LEU A 205 -12.11 32.61 -38.57
C LEU A 205 -13.49 33.20 -38.97
N ALA A 206 -14.05 34.10 -38.16
CA ALA A 206 -15.28 34.86 -38.44
C ALA A 206 -14.95 36.36 -38.58
#